data_AF-A0A4S4FLW3-F1
#
_entry.id   AF-A0A4S4FLW3-F1
#
_cell.length_a   1.000
_cell.length_b   1.000
_cell.length_c   1.000
_cell.angle_alpha   90.00
_cell.angle_beta   90.00
_cell.angle_gamma   90.00
#
_symmetry.space_group_name_H-M   'P 1'
#
loop_
_entity.id
_entity.type
_entity.pdbx_description
1 polymer ?
#
loop_
_entity_poly.entity_id
_entity_poly.type
_entity_poly.pdbx_seq_one_letter_code
_entity_poly.pdbx_strand_id
1 'polypeptide(L)'
;MITITLLVFLLQLIPGLGVTNALQYAGAYSIPAFGSFEPWRMITVSLVHSTSSPFHILFNMLFLWLMGRQVESLIGTGKFVALYLISTLGGSVAVLFLASPLQPVVGASGAIYGLLATFFVIARKSGGNTTGLVILIGINLVFSFVTASISWQAHVGGLITGGVVALILVQTPRRSQRNQQIALLAAVVGVLIVLTALRSVLTF
;
A
#
# COMPACT_ATOMS: atom_id res chain seq x y z
N MET A 1 -1.95 9.81 8.74
CA MET A 1 -1.04 9.43 7.65
C MET A 1 -0.57 10.65 6.88
N ILE A 2 -1.47 11.45 6.27
CA ILE A 2 -1.11 12.66 5.49
C ILE A 2 -0.09 13.55 6.20
N THR A 3 -0.35 13.96 7.45
CA THR A 3 0.57 14.84 8.19
C THR A 3 1.98 14.27 8.30
N ILE A 4 2.10 12.99 8.66
CA ILE A 4 3.40 12.32 8.81
C ILE A 4 4.12 12.26 7.46
N THR A 5 3.40 11.89 6.39
CA THR A 5 3.95 11.84 5.03
C THR A 5 4.44 13.22 4.55
N LEU A 6 3.68 14.29 4.81
CA LEU A 6 4.09 15.64 4.44
C LEU A 6 5.34 16.07 5.21
N LEU A 7 5.44 15.78 6.51
CA LEU A 7 6.63 16.07 7.31
C LEU A 7 7.85 15.29 6.78
N VAL A 8 7.69 14.00 6.47
CA VAL A 8 8.76 13.19 5.88
C VAL A 8 9.18 13.75 4.52
N PHE A 9 8.23 14.17 3.68
CA PHE A 9 8.53 14.76 2.38
C PHE A 9 9.32 16.07 2.52
N LEU A 10 8.99 16.93 3.48
CA LEU A 10 9.79 18.13 3.76
C LEU A 10 11.24 17.77 4.13
N LEU A 11 11.45 16.68 4.90
CA LEU A 11 12.79 16.19 5.19
C LEU A 11 13.49 15.62 3.94
N GLN A 12 12.76 15.03 2.98
CA GLN A 12 13.34 14.60 1.70
C GLN A 12 13.89 15.75 0.85
N LEU A 13 13.39 16.98 1.05
CA LEU A 13 13.83 18.17 0.32
C LEU A 13 15.14 18.76 0.86
N ILE A 14 15.59 18.34 2.06
CA ILE A 14 16.83 18.84 2.66
C ILE A 14 18.02 18.04 2.10
N PRO A 15 18.93 18.67 1.32
CA PRO A 15 20.08 17.97 0.77
C PRO A 15 20.98 17.38 1.86
N GLY A 16 21.51 16.18 1.62
CA GLY A 16 22.44 15.50 2.53
C GLY A 16 21.79 14.61 3.61
N LEU A 17 20.48 14.72 3.87
CA LEU A 17 19.82 13.87 4.87
C LEU A 17 19.57 12.42 4.39
N GLY A 18 19.55 12.18 3.08
CA GLY A 18 19.40 10.83 2.51
C GLY A 18 18.04 10.15 2.81
N VAL A 19 17.00 10.90 3.19
CA VAL A 19 15.71 10.38 3.66
C VAL A 19 15.06 9.41 2.66
N THR A 20 15.05 9.76 1.37
CA THR A 20 14.53 8.88 0.32
C THR A 20 15.25 7.54 0.32
N ASN A 21 16.59 7.57 0.33
CA ASN A 21 17.41 6.35 0.32
C ASN A 21 17.28 5.54 1.60
N ALA A 22 16.92 6.16 2.73
CA ALA A 22 16.71 5.47 4.01
C ALA A 22 15.34 4.78 4.12
N LEU A 23 14.33 5.22 3.37
CA LEU A 23 12.95 4.75 3.54
C LEU A 23 12.31 4.14 2.27
N GLN A 24 12.85 4.40 1.08
CA GLN A 24 12.37 3.78 -0.16
C GLN A 24 12.54 2.27 -0.13
N TYR A 25 11.77 1.57 -0.95
CA TYR A 25 11.83 0.12 -1.04
C TYR A 25 12.29 -0.36 -2.42
N ALA A 26 12.94 -1.50 -2.44
CA ALA A 26 13.35 -2.28 -3.59
C ALA A 26 13.48 -3.73 -3.11
N GLY A 27 13.31 -4.72 -3.99
CA GLY A 27 13.41 -6.14 -3.60
C GLY A 27 14.74 -6.49 -2.93
N ALA A 28 15.82 -5.81 -3.30
CA ALA A 28 17.16 -5.96 -2.72
C ALA A 28 17.20 -5.80 -1.19
N TYR A 29 16.34 -4.97 -0.60
CA TYR A 29 16.31 -4.78 0.85
C TYR A 29 15.66 -5.93 1.62
N SER A 30 15.00 -6.86 0.91
CA SER A 30 14.38 -8.04 1.51
C SER A 30 15.03 -9.34 1.07
N ILE A 31 16.12 -9.27 0.29
CA ILE A 31 16.86 -10.43 -0.22
C ILE A 31 18.32 -10.28 0.22
N PRO A 32 18.79 -11.02 1.25
CA PRO A 32 20.12 -10.87 1.83
C PRO A 32 21.29 -10.96 0.83
N ALA A 33 21.09 -11.64 -0.30
CA ALA A 33 22.10 -11.72 -1.37
C ALA A 33 22.46 -10.35 -1.98
N PHE A 34 21.60 -9.34 -1.84
CA PHE A 34 21.85 -7.99 -2.35
C PHE A 34 22.40 -7.02 -1.28
N GLY A 35 22.55 -7.45 -0.03
CA GLY A 35 23.10 -6.63 1.05
C GLY A 35 22.32 -6.74 2.36
N SER A 36 22.27 -5.63 3.11
CA SER A 36 21.60 -5.58 4.40
C SER A 36 20.10 -5.86 4.27
N PHE A 37 19.58 -6.69 5.19
CA PHE A 37 18.17 -6.99 5.29
C PHE A 37 17.44 -5.87 6.04
N GLU A 38 16.64 -5.08 5.31
CA GLU A 38 15.99 -3.86 5.77
C GLU A 38 14.46 -3.88 5.52
N PRO A 39 13.73 -4.87 6.07
CA PRO A 39 12.32 -5.14 5.71
C PRO A 39 11.35 -4.04 6.17
N TRP A 40 11.73 -3.17 7.12
CA TRP A 40 10.89 -2.03 7.53
C TRP A 40 10.55 -1.10 6.35
N ARG A 41 11.40 -1.10 5.32
CA ARG A 41 11.20 -0.35 4.08
C ARG A 41 9.91 -0.72 3.36
N MET A 42 9.44 -1.96 3.51
CA MET A 42 8.17 -2.42 2.96
C MET A 42 6.96 -1.64 3.52
N ILE A 43 7.11 -0.96 4.67
CA ILE A 43 6.10 -0.09 5.26
C ILE A 43 6.46 1.38 5.05
N THR A 44 7.73 1.76 5.31
CA THR A 44 8.15 3.17 5.24
C THR A 44 8.15 3.75 3.82
N VAL A 45 8.13 2.89 2.80
CA VAL A 45 7.94 3.29 1.38
C VAL A 45 6.72 4.20 1.18
N SER A 46 5.68 4.00 1.99
CA SER A 46 4.45 4.82 1.93
C SER A 46 4.62 6.26 2.43
N LEU A 47 5.74 6.58 3.07
CA LEU A 47 6.04 7.89 3.63
C LEU A 47 6.89 8.75 2.72
N VAL A 48 7.66 8.14 1.81
CA VAL A 48 8.53 8.85 0.86
C VAL A 48 7.91 8.94 -0.51
N HIS A 49 8.17 10.04 -1.21
CA HIS A 49 7.66 10.29 -2.56
C HIS A 49 8.77 10.79 -3.48
N SER A 50 8.48 10.80 -4.78
CA SER A 50 9.43 11.34 -5.78
C SER A 50 9.61 12.84 -5.55
N THR A 51 10.85 13.29 -5.39
CA THR A 51 11.19 14.72 -5.26
C THR A 51 11.36 15.41 -6.61
N SER A 52 11.53 14.65 -7.70
CA SER A 52 11.63 15.21 -9.05
C SER A 52 10.28 15.60 -9.64
N SER A 53 9.17 15.11 -9.06
CA SER A 53 7.81 15.45 -9.47
C SER A 53 6.94 15.73 -8.25
N PRO A 54 6.68 17.01 -7.91
CA PRO A 54 5.82 17.36 -6.77
C PRO A 54 4.37 16.90 -6.96
N PHE A 55 3.95 16.69 -8.22
CA PHE A 55 2.64 16.12 -8.53
C PHE A 55 2.46 14.71 -7.96
N HIS A 56 3.55 13.94 -7.78
CA HIS A 56 3.46 12.60 -7.22
C HIS A 56 2.89 12.63 -5.79
N ILE A 57 3.48 13.44 -4.89
CA ILE A 57 2.96 13.56 -3.53
C ILE A 57 1.60 14.28 -3.51
N LEU A 58 1.43 15.32 -4.33
CA LEU A 58 0.17 16.07 -4.38
C LEU A 58 -1.02 15.16 -4.66
N PHE A 59 -0.94 14.35 -5.73
CA PHE A 59 -2.04 13.45 -6.08
C PHE A 59 -2.23 12.34 -5.05
N ASN A 60 -1.15 11.75 -4.50
CA ASN A 60 -1.28 10.76 -3.43
C ASN A 60 -2.02 11.34 -2.21
N MET A 61 -1.65 12.54 -1.77
CA MET A 61 -2.27 13.17 -0.60
C MET A 61 -3.70 13.62 -0.90
N LEU A 62 -4.00 14.09 -2.12
CA LEU A 62 -5.35 14.41 -2.54
C LEU A 62 -6.24 13.16 -2.53
N PHE A 63 -5.80 12.06 -3.13
CA PHE A 63 -6.53 10.80 -3.12
C PHE A 63 -6.71 10.26 -1.70
N LEU A 64 -5.66 10.30 -0.88
CA LEU A 64 -5.73 9.89 0.52
C LEU A 64 -6.68 10.77 1.34
N TRP A 65 -6.77 12.06 1.04
CA TRP A 65 -7.72 12.96 1.70
C TRP A 65 -9.16 12.74 1.24
N LEU A 66 -9.39 12.54 -0.06
CA LEU A 66 -10.72 12.31 -0.62
C LEU A 66 -11.27 10.94 -0.23
N MET A 67 -10.51 9.87 -0.52
CA MET A 67 -10.93 8.49 -0.30
C MET A 67 -10.67 8.04 1.13
N GLY A 68 -9.55 8.43 1.71
CA GLY A 68 -9.19 8.00 3.06
C GLY A 68 -10.16 8.50 4.11
N ARG A 69 -10.62 9.77 4.05
CA ARG A 69 -11.66 10.26 4.97
C ARG A 69 -12.97 9.49 4.84
N GLN A 70 -13.39 9.18 3.62
CA GLN A 70 -14.61 8.41 3.38
C GLN A 70 -14.48 7.01 3.97
N VAL A 71 -13.42 6.27 3.63
CA VAL A 71 -13.19 4.93 4.16
C VAL A 71 -13.03 4.94 5.68
N GLU A 72 -12.26 5.88 6.23
CA GLU A 72 -12.06 6.03 7.68
C GLU A 72 -13.39 6.27 8.41
N SER A 73 -14.28 7.11 7.87
CA SER A 73 -15.59 7.33 8.48
C SER A 73 -16.46 6.08 8.49
N LEU A 74 -16.30 5.18 7.50
CA LEU A 74 -17.07 3.94 7.36
C LEU A 74 -16.56 2.81 8.28
N ILE A 75 -15.24 2.69 8.46
CA ILE A 75 -14.64 1.56 9.21
C ILE A 75 -14.03 1.95 10.56
N GLY A 76 -13.83 3.24 10.80
CA GLY A 76 -13.16 3.80 11.98
C GLY A 76 -11.63 3.82 11.86
N THR A 77 -11.00 4.75 12.57
CA THR A 77 -9.56 5.06 12.49
C THR A 77 -8.64 3.86 12.68
N GLY A 78 -8.87 3.01 13.70
CA GLY A 78 -7.99 1.86 13.94
C GLY A 78 -7.97 0.85 12.79
N LYS A 79 -9.14 0.59 12.19
CA LYS A 79 -9.25 -0.31 11.03
C LYS A 79 -8.71 0.33 9.76
N PHE A 80 -8.88 1.66 9.61
CA PHE A 80 -8.27 2.43 8.53
C PHE A 80 -6.75 2.36 8.56
N VAL A 81 -6.13 2.54 9.73
CA VAL A 81 -4.66 2.42 9.87
C VAL A 81 -4.20 0.99 9.55
N ALA A 82 -4.90 -0.03 10.06
CA ALA A 82 -4.57 -1.42 9.75
C ALA A 82 -4.67 -1.71 8.24
N LEU A 83 -5.78 -1.30 7.61
CA LEU A 83 -5.97 -1.40 6.16
C LEU A 83 -4.85 -0.72 5.39
N TYR A 84 -4.51 0.53 5.75
CA TYR A 84 -3.45 1.29 5.10
C TYR A 84 -2.12 0.54 5.15
N LEU A 85 -1.68 0.11 6.34
CA LEU A 85 -0.40 -0.55 6.53
C LEU A 85 -0.34 -1.94 5.87
N ILE A 86 -1.40 -2.74 5.99
CA ILE A 86 -1.46 -4.08 5.39
C ILE A 86 -1.48 -3.97 3.85
N SER A 87 -2.20 -2.99 3.28
CA SER A 87 -2.17 -2.73 1.84
C SER A 87 -0.82 -2.22 1.35
N THR A 88 -0.13 -1.36 2.13
CA THR A 88 1.27 -0.99 1.84
C THR A 88 2.16 -2.23 1.79
N LEU A 89 2.08 -3.10 2.80
CA LEU A 89 2.85 -4.34 2.85
C LEU A 89 2.55 -5.25 1.66
N GLY A 90 1.27 -5.43 1.30
CA GLY A 90 0.84 -6.20 0.13
C GLY A 90 1.41 -5.66 -1.18
N GLY A 91 1.43 -4.33 -1.36
CA GLY A 91 2.09 -3.68 -2.48
C GLY A 91 3.58 -3.97 -2.52
N SER A 92 4.28 -3.86 -1.39
CA SER A 92 5.71 -4.17 -1.28
C SER A 92 6.03 -5.65 -1.53
N VAL A 93 5.17 -6.58 -1.11
CA VAL A 93 5.31 -8.00 -1.44
C VAL A 93 5.15 -8.22 -2.94
N ALA A 94 4.17 -7.57 -3.59
CA ALA A 94 4.05 -7.68 -5.05
C ALA A 94 5.29 -7.12 -5.77
N VAL A 95 5.85 -6.00 -5.32
CA VAL A 95 7.12 -5.45 -5.83
C VAL A 95 8.26 -6.47 -5.68
N LEU A 96 8.38 -7.12 -4.52
CA LEU A 96 9.41 -8.11 -4.24
C LEU A 96 9.42 -9.30 -5.22
N PHE A 97 8.24 -9.71 -5.69
CA PHE A 97 8.10 -10.84 -6.61
C PHE A 97 8.07 -10.45 -8.09
N LEU A 98 7.58 -9.25 -8.42
CA LEU A 98 7.22 -8.89 -9.80
C LEU A 98 8.04 -7.72 -10.38
N ALA A 99 8.86 -7.05 -9.57
CA ALA A 99 9.76 -5.99 -10.03
C ALA A 99 11.22 -6.48 -10.02
N SER A 100 12.09 -5.76 -10.73
CA SER A 100 13.54 -5.97 -10.60
C SER A 100 13.97 -5.72 -9.15
N PRO A 101 14.82 -6.59 -8.55
CA PRO A 101 15.28 -6.41 -7.17
C PRO A 101 15.96 -5.05 -6.92
N LEU A 102 16.57 -4.47 -7.95
CA LEU A 102 17.30 -3.20 -7.87
C LEU A 102 16.45 -1.99 -8.24
N GLN A 103 15.18 -2.17 -8.61
CA GLN A 103 14.31 -1.07 -9.00
C GLN A 103 13.67 -0.43 -7.76
N PRO A 104 14.06 0.80 -7.38
CA PRO A 104 13.47 1.47 -6.23
C PRO A 104 12.04 1.93 -6.54
N VAL A 105 11.20 1.89 -5.51
CA VAL A 105 9.84 2.38 -5.50
C VAL A 105 9.62 3.27 -4.28
N VAL A 106 8.74 4.27 -4.44
CA VAL A 106 8.33 5.23 -3.41
C VAL A 106 6.85 5.53 -3.58
N GLY A 107 6.17 5.86 -2.49
CA GLY A 107 4.84 6.44 -2.52
C GLY A 107 3.78 5.66 -1.73
N ALA A 108 2.76 6.40 -1.30
CA ALA A 108 1.61 5.86 -0.56
C ALA A 108 0.62 5.07 -1.44
N SER A 109 0.82 5.03 -2.76
CA SER A 109 -0.17 4.58 -3.72
C SER A 109 -0.62 3.13 -3.53
N GLY A 110 0.26 2.23 -3.10
CA GLY A 110 -0.15 0.85 -2.73
C GLY A 110 -1.26 0.82 -1.67
N ALA A 111 -1.16 1.67 -0.64
CA ALA A 111 -2.24 1.81 0.35
C ALA A 111 -3.49 2.43 -0.26
N ILE A 112 -3.35 3.45 -1.11
CA ILE A 112 -4.48 4.12 -1.78
C ILE A 112 -5.27 3.13 -2.63
N TYR A 113 -4.60 2.25 -3.37
CA TYR A 113 -5.28 1.18 -4.11
C TYR A 113 -6.03 0.23 -3.17
N GLY A 114 -5.49 -0.05 -1.99
CA GLY A 114 -6.22 -0.78 -0.94
C GLY A 114 -7.48 -0.06 -0.43
N LEU A 115 -7.43 1.28 -0.31
CA LEU A 115 -8.60 2.10 0.02
C LEU A 115 -9.66 2.05 -1.09
N LEU A 116 -9.24 2.11 -2.37
CA LEU A 116 -10.14 1.99 -3.52
C LEU A 116 -10.84 0.62 -3.55
N ALA A 117 -10.10 -0.46 -3.31
CA ALA A 117 -10.68 -1.80 -3.18
C ALA A 117 -11.69 -1.86 -2.02
N THR A 118 -11.37 -1.25 -0.89
CA THR A 118 -12.26 -1.21 0.27
C THR A 118 -13.55 -0.46 -0.02
N PHE A 119 -13.44 0.71 -0.63
CA PHE A 119 -14.60 1.50 -1.03
C PHE A 119 -15.48 0.73 -2.04
N PHE A 120 -14.87 0.02 -3.00
CA PHE A 120 -15.58 -0.85 -3.93
C PHE A 120 -16.38 -1.95 -3.21
N VAL A 121 -15.73 -2.68 -2.30
CA VAL A 121 -16.38 -3.78 -1.55
C VAL A 121 -17.56 -3.26 -0.72
N ILE A 122 -17.40 -2.13 -0.03
CA ILE A 122 -18.46 -1.53 0.78
C ILE A 122 -19.61 -1.03 -0.09
N ALA A 123 -19.31 -0.31 -1.17
CA ALA A 123 -20.30 0.21 -2.10
C ALA A 123 -21.12 -0.92 -2.74
N ARG A 124 -20.45 -1.99 -3.18
CA ARG A 124 -21.11 -3.15 -3.80
C ARG A 124 -22.01 -3.89 -2.82
N LYS A 125 -21.58 -4.07 -1.56
CA LYS A 125 -22.41 -4.69 -0.51
C LYS A 125 -23.63 -3.85 -0.17
N SER A 126 -23.51 -2.53 -0.25
CA SER A 126 -24.59 -1.59 0.03
C SER A 126 -25.55 -1.39 -1.15
N GLY A 127 -25.36 -2.11 -2.27
CA GLY A 127 -26.18 -1.97 -3.48
C GLY A 127 -25.92 -0.69 -4.28
N GLY A 128 -24.82 0.03 -4.00
CA GLY A 128 -24.48 1.26 -4.69
C GLY A 128 -23.94 1.04 -6.12
N ASN A 129 -24.05 2.08 -6.96
CA ASN A 129 -23.46 2.08 -8.29
C ASN A 129 -21.93 2.21 -8.21
N THR A 130 -21.20 1.18 -8.63
CA THR A 130 -19.73 1.14 -8.60
C THR A 130 -19.08 1.43 -9.96
N THR A 131 -19.86 1.73 -11.00
CA THR A 131 -19.34 1.85 -12.38
C THR A 131 -18.26 2.94 -12.48
N GLY A 132 -18.50 4.13 -11.92
CA GLY A 132 -17.51 5.20 -11.94
C GLY A 132 -16.21 4.83 -11.21
N LEU A 133 -16.32 4.10 -10.09
CA LEU A 133 -15.14 3.64 -9.34
C LEU A 133 -14.35 2.58 -10.11
N VAL A 134 -15.04 1.63 -10.75
CA VAL A 134 -14.39 0.60 -11.58
C VAL A 134 -13.68 1.23 -12.76
N ILE A 135 -14.31 2.21 -13.44
CA ILE A 135 -13.68 2.97 -14.53
C ILE A 135 -12.44 3.71 -14.01
N LEU A 136 -12.56 4.40 -12.87
CA LEU A 136 -11.43 5.10 -12.25
C LEU A 136 -10.26 4.16 -11.94
N ILE A 137 -10.52 3.01 -11.30
CA ILE A 137 -9.49 2.02 -10.99
C ILE A 137 -8.86 1.47 -12.28
N GLY A 138 -9.68 1.14 -13.27
CA GLY A 138 -9.25 0.62 -14.56
C GLY A 138 -8.33 1.58 -15.31
N ILE A 139 -8.73 2.85 -15.46
CA ILE A 139 -7.92 3.88 -16.11
C ILE A 139 -6.58 4.07 -15.38
N ASN A 140 -6.62 4.19 -14.05
CA ASN A 140 -5.38 4.39 -13.28
C ASN A 140 -4.45 3.17 -13.37
N LEU A 141 -4.98 1.94 -13.38
CA LEU A 141 -4.18 0.74 -13.61
C LEU A 141 -3.57 0.73 -15.00
N VAL A 142 -4.35 0.97 -16.07
CA VAL A 142 -3.83 1.03 -17.44
C VAL A 142 -2.69 2.06 -17.52
N PHE A 143 -2.89 3.25 -16.96
CA PHE A 143 -1.85 4.28 -16.91
C PHE A 143 -0.60 3.82 -16.15
N SER A 144 -0.78 3.06 -15.07
CA SER A 144 0.32 2.46 -14.29
C SER A 144 1.12 1.43 -15.09
N PHE A 145 0.47 0.63 -15.94
CA PHE A 145 1.15 -0.36 -16.78
C PHE A 145 1.95 0.26 -17.92
N VAL A 146 1.50 1.39 -18.47
CA VAL A 146 2.15 2.03 -19.63
C VAL A 146 3.20 3.06 -19.25
N THR A 147 3.25 3.47 -17.97
CA THR A 147 4.19 4.49 -17.50
C THR A 147 5.33 3.83 -16.70
N ALA A 148 6.51 3.73 -17.30
CA ALA A 148 7.65 3.00 -16.73
C ALA A 148 8.12 3.49 -15.34
N SER A 149 7.85 4.75 -14.99
CA SER A 149 8.20 5.33 -13.68
C SER A 149 7.19 5.00 -12.57
N ILE A 150 6.09 4.30 -12.88
CA ILE A 150 5.03 3.93 -11.93
C ILE A 150 5.11 2.44 -11.61
N SER A 151 5.14 2.11 -10.32
CA SER A 151 5.11 0.71 -9.89
C SER A 151 3.68 0.16 -9.94
N TRP A 152 3.31 -0.39 -11.09
CA TRP A 152 2.04 -1.13 -11.23
C TRP A 152 1.97 -2.32 -10.26
N GLN A 153 3.11 -2.94 -9.92
CA GLN A 153 3.19 -4.06 -8.97
C GLN A 153 2.66 -3.63 -7.60
N ALA A 154 3.10 -2.48 -7.10
CA ALA A 154 2.64 -1.94 -5.82
C ALA A 154 1.13 -1.65 -5.83
N HIS A 155 0.60 -1.14 -6.95
CA HIS A 155 -0.82 -0.84 -7.12
C HIS A 155 -1.67 -2.12 -7.09
N VAL A 156 -1.28 -3.14 -7.88
CA VAL A 156 -1.99 -4.42 -7.94
C VAL A 156 -1.92 -5.16 -6.61
N GLY A 157 -0.73 -5.24 -5.99
CA GLY A 157 -0.56 -5.87 -4.68
C GLY A 157 -1.39 -5.18 -3.61
N GLY A 158 -1.37 -3.85 -3.57
CA GLY A 158 -2.17 -3.05 -2.64
C GLY A 158 -3.68 -3.22 -2.84
N LEU A 159 -4.15 -3.24 -4.09
CA LEU A 159 -5.56 -3.47 -4.46
C LEU A 159 -6.04 -4.85 -3.99
N ILE A 160 -5.29 -5.91 -4.30
CA ILE A 160 -5.65 -7.29 -3.93
C ILE A 160 -5.67 -7.44 -2.40
N THR A 161 -4.58 -7.05 -1.74
CA THR A 161 -4.47 -7.18 -0.29
C THR A 161 -5.51 -6.32 0.44
N GLY A 162 -5.73 -5.08 -0.01
CA GLY A 162 -6.77 -4.22 0.54
C GLY A 162 -8.18 -4.76 0.31
N GLY A 163 -8.46 -5.38 -0.83
CA GLY A 163 -9.72 -6.07 -1.10
C GLY A 163 -9.97 -7.24 -0.14
N VAL A 164 -8.94 -8.06 0.13
CA VAL A 164 -9.03 -9.15 1.12
C VAL A 164 -9.29 -8.60 2.52
N VAL A 165 -8.54 -7.57 2.93
CA VAL A 165 -8.77 -6.89 4.22
C VAL A 165 -10.19 -6.33 4.30
N ALA A 166 -10.67 -5.67 3.25
CA ALA A 166 -12.02 -5.11 3.19
C ALA A 166 -13.09 -6.19 3.35
N LEU A 167 -12.95 -7.33 2.67
CA LEU A 167 -13.87 -8.46 2.81
C LEU A 167 -13.92 -8.95 4.25
N ILE A 168 -12.77 -9.11 4.92
CA ILE A 168 -12.70 -9.48 6.34
C ILE A 168 -13.47 -8.47 7.20
N LEU A 169 -13.18 -7.17 7.05
CA LEU A 169 -13.81 -6.12 7.85
C LEU A 169 -15.33 -6.09 7.66
N VAL A 170 -15.78 -6.29 6.42
CA VAL A 170 -17.18 -6.25 6.03
C VAL A 170 -17.95 -7.51 6.45
N GLN A 171 -17.29 -8.67 6.53
CA GLN A 171 -17.88 -9.94 6.98
C GLN A 171 -17.86 -10.10 8.51
N THR A 172 -17.04 -9.32 9.21
CA THR A 172 -16.93 -9.34 10.69
C THR A 172 -17.32 -7.99 11.34
N PRO A 173 -18.51 -7.41 11.05
CA PRO A 173 -18.86 -6.07 11.52
C PRO A 173 -19.20 -6.02 13.02
N ARG A 174 -19.59 -7.15 13.64
CA ARG A 174 -20.10 -7.18 15.02
C ARG A 174 -18.96 -7.15 16.03
N ARG A 175 -19.18 -6.50 17.18
CA ARG A 175 -18.19 -6.47 18.29
C ARG A 175 -17.83 -7.88 18.80
N SER A 176 -18.79 -8.81 18.80
CA SER A 176 -18.55 -10.21 19.19
C SER A 176 -17.59 -10.95 18.24
N GLN A 177 -17.46 -10.50 16.99
CA GLN A 177 -16.56 -11.09 15.99
C GLN A 177 -15.16 -10.44 16.01
N ARG A 178 -14.87 -9.54 16.96
CA ARG A 178 -13.61 -8.79 17.00
C ARG A 178 -12.38 -9.69 17.05
N ASN A 179 -12.42 -10.76 17.84
CA ASN A 179 -11.28 -11.69 17.93
C ASN A 179 -11.06 -12.42 16.61
N GLN A 180 -12.13 -12.85 15.95
CA GLN A 180 -12.06 -13.46 14.61
C GLN A 180 -11.51 -12.47 13.57
N GLN A 181 -11.97 -11.21 13.61
CA GLN A 181 -11.45 -10.16 12.73
C GLN A 181 -9.94 -9.97 12.91
N ILE A 182 -9.48 -9.84 14.17
CA ILE A 182 -8.06 -9.68 14.47
C ILE A 182 -7.27 -10.90 13.99
N ALA A 183 -7.75 -12.12 14.24
CA ALA A 183 -7.09 -13.35 13.80
C ALA A 183 -6.97 -13.43 12.27
N LEU A 184 -8.03 -13.07 11.53
CA LEU A 184 -8.00 -13.06 10.06
C LEU A 184 -7.06 -11.99 9.51
N LEU A 185 -7.04 -10.78 10.08
CA LEU A 185 -6.10 -9.74 9.68
C LEU A 185 -4.66 -10.14 9.99
N ALA A 186 -4.41 -10.74 11.15
CA ALA A 186 -3.11 -11.28 11.52
C ALA A 186 -2.68 -12.42 10.59
N ALA A 187 -3.61 -13.27 10.14
CA ALA A 187 -3.32 -14.31 9.16
C ALA A 187 -2.90 -13.72 7.80
N VAL A 188 -3.55 -12.65 7.32
CA VAL A 188 -3.12 -11.94 6.10
C VAL A 188 -1.70 -11.42 6.27
N VAL A 189 -1.38 -10.76 7.38
CA VAL A 189 -0.02 -10.28 7.67
C VAL A 189 0.97 -11.44 7.74
N GLY A 190 0.62 -12.53 8.43
CA GLY A 190 1.44 -13.73 8.53
C GLY A 190 1.77 -14.34 7.17
N VAL A 191 0.80 -14.43 6.27
CA VAL A 191 1.01 -14.87 4.88
C VAL A 191 1.97 -13.94 4.15
N LEU A 192 1.80 -12.62 4.25
CA LEU A 192 2.70 -11.65 3.62
C LEU A 192 4.14 -11.73 4.15
N ILE A 193 4.31 -11.97 5.45
CA ILE A 193 5.62 -12.19 6.09
C ILE A 193 6.24 -13.50 5.58
N VAL A 194 5.46 -14.59 5.54
CA VAL A 194 5.94 -15.89 5.04
C VAL A 194 6.36 -15.78 3.57
N LEU A 195 5.56 -15.11 2.72
CA LEU A 195 5.93 -14.88 1.32
C LEU A 195 7.23 -14.07 1.19
N THR A 196 7.40 -13.05 2.02
CA THR A 196 8.64 -12.25 2.07
C THR A 196 9.83 -13.12 2.47
N ALA A 197 9.70 -13.93 3.52
CA ALA A 197 10.75 -14.83 3.99
C ALA A 197 11.09 -15.90 2.94
N LEU A 198 10.09 -16.51 2.31
CA LEU A 198 10.29 -17.50 1.24
C LEU A 198 11.08 -16.88 0.09
N ARG A 199 10.70 -15.69 -0.38
CA ARG A 199 11.43 -15.02 -1.47
C ARG A 199 12.83 -14.59 -1.05
N SER A 200 13.05 -14.25 0.22
CA SER A 200 14.38 -13.87 0.72
C SER A 200 15.39 -15.02 0.68
N VAL A 201 14.93 -16.27 0.79
CA VAL A 201 15.78 -17.47 0.80
C VAL A 201 15.87 -18.12 -0.58
N LEU A 202 14.83 -17.99 -1.42
CA LEU A 202 14.81 -18.53 -2.77
C LEU A 202 15.55 -17.60 -3.74
N THR A 203 16.88 -17.74 -3.80
CA THR A 203 17.73 -17.11 -4.82
C THR A 203 17.77 -17.99 -6.08
N PHE A 204 16.79 -17.78 -6.96
CA PHE A 204 16.88 -18.13 -8.38
C PHE A 204 17.01 -16.84 -9.18
#